data_AF-K0WVR0-F1
#
_entry.id   AF-K0WVR0-F1
#
_cell.length_a   1.000
_cell.length_b   1.000
_cell.length_c   1.000
_cell.angle_alpha   90.00
_cell.angle_beta   90.00
_cell.angle_gamma   90.00
#
_symmetry.space_group_name_H-M   'P 1'
#
loop_
_entity.id
_entity.type
_entity.pdbx_description
1 polymer ?
#
loop_
_entity_poly.entity_id
_entity_poly.type
_entity_poly.pdbx_seq_one_letter_code
_entity_poly.pdbx_strand_id
1 'polypeptide(L)'
;MKRNAKTIEETSKYKIVVENRFDNIPLTFKIWKNTNLKELKIDDGFARAIGFNSLEDMKNKVGESVIKSIGYFPEWTILEETDPLNNIVLN
;
A
#
# COMPACT_ATOMS: atom_id res chain seq x y z
N MET A 1 3.47 -18.90 9.48
CA MET A 1 2.26 -18.29 8.88
C MET A 1 2.23 -18.58 7.39
N LYS A 2 1.13 -19.14 6.85
CA LYS A 2 0.99 -19.36 5.40
C LYS A 2 0.85 -18.01 4.69
N ARG A 3 1.67 -17.79 3.67
CA ARG A 3 1.61 -16.60 2.81
C ARG A 3 0.34 -16.69 1.97
N ASN A 4 -0.65 -15.85 2.26
CA ASN A 4 -1.82 -15.69 1.39
C ASN A 4 -1.63 -14.40 0.60
N ALA A 5 -0.97 -14.52 -0.55
CA ALA A 5 -0.90 -13.47 -1.55
C ALA A 5 -1.93 -13.80 -2.63
N LYS A 6 -2.86 -12.89 -2.88
CA LYS A 6 -3.85 -13.05 -3.96
C LYS A 6 -3.61 -12.00 -5.03
N THR A 7 -3.29 -12.43 -6.25
CA THR A 7 -3.33 -11.55 -7.42
C THR A 7 -4.77 -11.16 -7.69
N ILE A 8 -5.05 -9.87 -7.79
CA ILE A 8 -6.38 -9.36 -8.17
C ILE A 8 -6.38 -8.72 -9.56
N GLU A 9 -5.21 -8.27 -10.03
CA GLU A 9 -5.04 -7.73 -11.37
C GLU A 9 -3.63 -8.00 -11.86
N GLU A 10 -3.48 -8.29 -13.15
CA GLU A 10 -2.16 -8.43 -13.77
C GLU A 10 -2.20 -7.93 -15.22
N THR A 11 -1.27 -7.04 -15.54
CA THR A 11 -1.10 -6.47 -16.89
C THR A 11 0.33 -6.77 -17.39
N SER A 12 0.66 -6.31 -18.60
CA SER A 12 2.04 -6.36 -19.10
C SER A 12 2.99 -5.45 -18.33
N LYS A 13 2.48 -4.43 -17.63
CA LYS A 13 3.29 -3.40 -16.94
C LYS A 13 3.40 -3.60 -15.44
N TYR A 14 2.38 -4.16 -14.80
CA TYR A 14 2.35 -4.31 -13.35
C TYR A 14 1.43 -5.46 -12.91
N LYS A 15 1.50 -5.78 -11.63
CA LYS A 15 0.63 -6.74 -10.95
C LYS A 15 0.09 -6.12 -9.66
N ILE A 16 -1.21 -6.22 -9.41
CA ILE A 16 -1.82 -5.84 -8.14
C ILE A 16 -2.07 -7.10 -7.31
N VAL A 17 -1.53 -7.09 -6.09
CA VAL A 17 -1.64 -8.20 -5.14
C VAL A 17 -2.16 -7.71 -3.80
N VAL A 18 -2.93 -8.54 -3.13
CA VAL A 18 -3.30 -8.35 -1.73
C VAL A 18 -2.51 -9.34 -0.88
N GLU A 19 -1.78 -8.87 0.13
CA GLU A 19 -1.02 -9.69 1.08
C GLU A 19 -1.37 -9.35 2.53
N ASN A 20 -1.45 -10.37 3.40
CA ASN A 20 -1.86 -10.20 4.80
C ASN A 20 -0.70 -10.39 5.80
N ARG A 21 0.55 -10.06 5.42
CA ARG A 21 1.72 -10.35 6.26
C ARG A 21 1.90 -9.37 7.43
N PHE A 22 1.36 -8.16 7.31
CA PHE A 22 1.53 -7.13 8.32
C PHE A 22 0.38 -7.22 9.33
N ASP A 23 0.60 -7.90 10.46
CA ASP A 23 -0.38 -8.08 11.54
C ASP A 23 -1.77 -8.62 11.07
N ASN A 24 -1.77 -9.53 10.10
CA ASN A 24 -2.99 -10.01 9.40
C ASN A 24 -3.84 -8.92 8.73
N ILE A 25 -3.32 -7.71 8.61
CA ILE A 25 -3.97 -6.62 7.87
C ILE A 25 -3.73 -6.86 6.38
N PRO A 26 -4.79 -6.96 5.57
CA PRO A 26 -4.67 -7.07 4.12
C PRO A 26 -4.15 -5.74 3.55
N LEU A 27 -3.01 -5.80 2.87
CA LEU A 27 -2.38 -4.67 2.20
C LEU A 27 -2.38 -4.90 0.68
N THR A 28 -2.74 -3.87 -0.07
CA THR A 28 -2.83 -3.92 -1.53
C THR A 28 -1.59 -3.30 -2.17
N PHE A 29 -0.77 -4.09 -2.85
CA PHE A 29 0.44 -3.63 -3.51
C PHE A 29 0.28 -3.62 -5.02
N LYS A 30 0.87 -2.62 -5.69
CA LYS A 30 1.12 -2.61 -7.13
C LYS A 30 2.60 -2.78 -7.37
N ILE A 31 2.96 -3.89 -8.02
CA ILE A 31 4.34 -4.28 -8.30
C ILE A 31 4.57 -4.04 -9.80
N TRP A 32 5.46 -3.12 -10.12
CA TRP A 32 5.79 -2.82 -11.50
C TRP A 32 6.74 -3.89 -12.07
N LYS A 33 6.41 -4.40 -13.25
CA LYS A 33 7.21 -5.42 -13.93
C LYS A 33 8.47 -4.77 -14.51
N ASN A 34 9.57 -5.51 -14.49
CA ASN A 34 10.88 -5.05 -15.00
C ASN A 34 11.47 -3.84 -14.26
N THR A 35 10.95 -3.51 -13.07
CA THR A 35 11.52 -2.49 -12.19
C THR A 35 11.49 -3.01 -10.75
N ASN A 36 12.21 -2.34 -9.85
CA ASN A 36 12.10 -2.58 -8.41
C ASN A 36 11.00 -1.73 -7.74
N LEU A 37 10.17 -1.04 -8.55
CA LEU A 37 9.16 -0.13 -8.05
C LEU A 37 7.97 -0.92 -7.50
N LYS A 38 7.66 -0.67 -6.23
CA LYS A 38 6.42 -1.11 -5.59
C LYS A 38 5.68 0.11 -5.07
N GLU A 39 4.37 0.09 -5.25
CA GLU A 39 3.47 1.06 -4.65
C GLU A 39 2.51 0.35 -3.72
N LEU A 40 2.11 1.02 -2.64
CA LEU A 40 1.11 0.56 -1.70
C LEU A 40 -0.15 1.41 -1.88
N LYS A 41 -1.30 0.75 -1.96
CA LYS A 41 -2.59 1.44 -2.07
C LYS A 41 -2.91 2.12 -0.75
N ILE A 42 -3.32 3.37 -0.82
CA ILE A 42 -3.82 4.13 0.33
C ILE A 42 -5.29 3.81 0.50
N ASP A 43 -5.55 2.66 1.14
CA ASP A 43 -6.88 2.13 1.47
C ASP A 43 -7.01 1.89 2.99
N ASP A 44 -8.12 1.27 3.44
CA ASP A 44 -8.32 0.93 4.85
C ASP A 44 -7.26 -0.03 5.41
N GLY A 45 -6.66 -0.86 4.55
CA GLY A 45 -5.54 -1.72 4.94
C GLY A 45 -4.33 -0.88 5.31
N PHE A 46 -3.94 0.04 4.43
CA PHE A 46 -2.84 0.98 4.69
C PHE A 46 -3.08 1.80 5.95
N ALA A 47 -4.27 2.43 6.06
CA ALA A 47 -4.61 3.29 7.19
C ALA A 47 -4.43 2.55 8.52
N ARG A 48 -4.92 1.30 8.61
CA ARG A 48 -4.77 0.45 9.80
C ARG A 48 -3.33 0.05 10.07
N ALA A 49 -2.56 -0.30 9.02
CA ALA A 49 -1.16 -0.66 9.18
C ALA A 49 -0.29 0.47 9.74
N ILE A 50 -0.70 1.74 9.56
CA ILE A 50 0.00 2.90 10.14
C ILE A 50 -0.72 3.50 11.37
N GLY A 51 -1.73 2.82 11.92
CA GLY A 51 -2.34 3.17 13.21
C GLY A 51 -3.62 4.01 13.17
N PHE A 52 -4.23 4.23 12.00
CA PHE A 52 -5.58 4.81 11.88
C PHE A 52 -6.67 3.74 11.93
N ASN A 53 -7.91 4.14 12.22
CA ASN A 53 -9.04 3.18 12.25
C ASN A 53 -9.53 2.80 10.85
N SER A 54 -9.49 3.74 9.91
CA SER A 54 -9.95 3.60 8.52
C SER A 54 -9.31 4.68 7.65
N LEU A 55 -9.45 4.56 6.32
CA LEU A 55 -9.06 5.58 5.35
C LEU A 55 -9.79 6.90 5.61
N GLU A 56 -11.06 6.83 6.00
CA GLU A 56 -11.85 8.00 6.36
C GLU A 56 -11.31 8.69 7.62
N ASP A 57 -10.98 7.93 8.67
CA ASP A 57 -10.34 8.47 9.89
C ASP A 57 -9.00 9.16 9.56
N MET A 58 -8.18 8.52 8.72
CA MET A 58 -6.94 9.10 8.22
C MET A 58 -7.20 10.41 7.46
N LYS A 59 -8.13 10.43 6.51
CA LYS A 59 -8.49 11.64 5.75
C LYS A 59 -9.00 12.76 6.66
N ASN A 60 -9.80 12.44 7.66
CA ASN A 60 -10.32 13.43 8.62
C ASN A 60 -9.21 14.03 9.50
N LYS A 61 -8.19 13.23 9.86
CA LYS A 61 -7.10 13.66 10.76
C LYS A 61 -5.95 14.37 10.03
N VAL A 62 -5.56 13.88 8.86
CA VAL A 62 -4.37 14.38 8.14
C VAL A 62 -4.64 14.86 6.71
N GLY A 63 -5.85 14.62 6.19
CA GLY A 63 -6.16 14.88 4.78
C GLY A 63 -6.01 16.34 4.37
N GLU A 64 -6.44 17.29 5.21
CA GLU A 64 -6.27 18.72 4.91
C GLU A 64 -4.79 19.10 4.78
N SER A 65 -3.93 18.61 5.67
CA SER A 65 -2.48 18.87 5.63
C SER A 65 -1.85 18.25 4.38
N VAL A 66 -2.22 17.02 4.03
CA VAL A 66 -1.73 16.34 2.81
C VAL A 66 -2.15 17.11 1.56
N ILE A 67 -3.44 17.47 1.46
CA ILE A 67 -3.98 18.23 0.31
C ILE A 67 -3.31 19.60 0.21
N LYS A 68 -3.05 20.30 1.32
CA LYS A 68 -2.30 21.57 1.29
C LYS A 68 -0.86 21.38 0.81
N SER A 69 -0.23 20.26 1.13
CA SER A 69 1.16 19.99 0.78
C SER A 69 1.35 19.56 -0.67
N ILE A 70 0.47 18.72 -1.22
CA ILE A 70 0.66 18.12 -2.55
C ILE A 70 -0.51 18.35 -3.53
N GLY A 71 -1.54 19.09 -3.11
CA GLY A 71 -2.70 19.47 -3.93
C GLY A 71 -3.82 18.42 -4.00
N TYR A 72 -3.58 17.18 -3.57
CA TYR A 72 -4.56 16.09 -3.58
C TYR A 72 -4.26 15.06 -2.48
N PHE A 73 -5.21 14.16 -2.25
CA PHE A 73 -4.98 12.99 -1.40
C PHE A 73 -4.63 11.79 -2.28
N PRO A 74 -3.44 11.19 -2.14
CA PRO A 74 -2.96 10.19 -3.09
C PRO A 74 -3.70 8.86 -2.93
N GLU A 75 -3.82 8.12 -4.04
CA GLU A 75 -4.37 6.75 -4.04
C GLU A 75 -3.29 5.68 -3.82
N TRP A 76 -2.05 5.99 -4.16
CA TRP A 76 -0.89 5.11 -4.07
C TRP A 76 0.29 5.87 -3.48
N THR A 77 1.08 5.20 -2.66
CA THR A 77 2.38 5.70 -2.20
C THR A 77 3.48 4.76 -2.68
N ILE A 78 4.63 5.32 -3.07
CA ILE A 78 5.80 4.51 -3.40
C ILE A 78 6.36 3.93 -2.11
N LEU A 79 6.79 2.67 -2.17
CA LEU A 79 7.55 2.03 -1.10
C LEU A 79 9.04 2.13 -1.44
N GLU A 80 9.79 2.88 -0.64
CA GLU A 80 11.24 2.96 -0.71
C GLU A 80 11.88 1.67 -0.19
N GLU A 81 13.10 1.35 -0.61
CA GLU A 81 13.78 0.08 -0.24
C GLU A 81 13.90 -0.10 1.29
N THR A 82 14.01 1.01 2.03
CA THR A 82 14.09 1.01 3.48
C THR A 82 12.75 0.89 4.19
N ASP A 83 11.63 0.96 3.48
CA ASP A 83 10.32 0.87 4.12
C ASP A 83 10.14 -0.51 4.78
N PRO A 84 9.64 -0.56 6.03
CA PRO A 84 9.35 -1.82 6.70
C PRO A 84 8.33 -2.68 5.93
N LEU A 85 7.54 -2.05 5.06
CA LEU A 85 6.57 -2.68 4.17
C LEU A 85 7.20 -3.14 2.83
N ASN A 86 8.41 -2.68 2.48
CA ASN A 86 9.08 -3.04 1.22
C ASN A 86 9.99 -4.27 1.32
N ASN A 87 10.51 -4.56 2.53
CA ASN A 87 11.29 -5.77 2.83
C ASN A 87 10.50 -7.09 2.66
N ILE A 88 9.25 -7.02 2.19
CA ILE A 88 8.49 -8.16 1.73
C ILE A 88 9.09 -8.61 0.38
N VAL A 89 10.05 -9.53 0.47
CA VAL A 89 10.62 -10.25 -0.68
C VAL A 89 9.50 -11.03 -1.35
N LEU A 90 9.19 -10.64 -2.58
CA LEU A 90 8.35 -11.39 -3.53
C LEU A 90 9.23 -12.50 -4.13
N ASN A 91 9.49 -13.54 -3.33
CA ASN A 91 9.99 -14.81 -3.84
C ASN A 91 8.80 -15.69 -4.21
#